data_AF-A0A4Y3PLY0-F1
#
_entry.id   AF-A0A4Y3PLY0-F1
#
_cell.length_a   1.000
_cell.length_b   1.000
_cell.length_c   1.000
_cell.angle_alpha   90.00
_cell.angle_beta   90.00
_cell.angle_gamma   90.00
#
_symmetry.space_group_name_H-M   'P 1'
#
loop_
_entity.id
_entity.type
_entity.pdbx_description
1 polymer ?
#
loop_
_entity_poly.entity_id
_entity_poly.type
_entity_poly.pdbx_seq_one_letter_code
_entity_poly.pdbx_strand_id
1 'polypeptide(L)'
;MDELRMFKQFISSAEQVWTQIATSPRGKVVYTVNGVDYTPLPDKYNTKRKISRIFRRYWGKQLTETMIRNLQLRLLKGKLCIPCGTISSVPCSVQSLQVKANLPNQRTIAATLVGGEKKTKVDYRLIRSGETQSFTIMKRSGRELDVRYRPPVAPKTAPTAVAKPVAKPAAKKAAPKPLLNPAVKPEARSKRKSKGKGKQKLLKTP
;
A
#
# COMPACT_ATOMS: atom_id res chain seq x y z
N MET A 1 -12.92 7.10 -27.32
CA MET A 1 -13.27 6.51 -26.01
C MET A 1 -12.77 7.47 -24.94
N ASP A 2 -13.67 8.19 -24.26
CA ASP A 2 -13.30 9.26 -23.33
C ASP A 2 -12.52 8.72 -22.13
N GLU A 3 -11.32 9.25 -21.89
CA GLU A 3 -10.44 8.87 -20.78
C GLU A 3 -11.18 8.94 -19.42
N LEU A 4 -12.07 9.93 -19.26
CA LEU A 4 -12.94 10.09 -18.10
C LEU A 4 -13.91 8.91 -17.91
N ARG A 5 -14.53 8.42 -18.99
CA ARG A 5 -15.44 7.27 -18.94
C ARG A 5 -14.68 6.00 -18.55
N MET A 6 -13.47 5.83 -19.07
CA MET A 6 -12.59 4.73 -18.71
C MET A 6 -12.22 4.78 -17.22
N PHE A 7 -11.79 5.93 -16.68
CA PHE A 7 -11.50 6.05 -15.25
C PHE A 7 -12.72 5.87 -14.37
N LYS A 8 -13.90 6.35 -14.80
CA LYS A 8 -15.16 6.15 -14.09
C LYS A 8 -15.47 4.67 -13.92
N GLN A 9 -15.36 3.88 -14.99
CA GLN A 9 -15.57 2.44 -14.95
C GLN A 9 -14.49 1.74 -14.11
N PHE A 10 -13.22 2.07 -14.33
CA PHE A 10 -12.10 1.52 -13.60
C PHE A 10 -12.23 1.71 -12.07
N ILE A 11 -12.52 2.94 -11.61
CA ILE A 11 -12.66 3.23 -10.17
C ILE A 11 -13.92 2.56 -9.61
N SER A 12 -15.04 2.56 -10.35
CA SER A 12 -16.26 1.87 -9.89
C SER A 12 -16.02 0.37 -9.71
N SER A 13 -15.37 -0.29 -10.67
CA SER A 13 -14.99 -1.71 -10.55
C SER A 13 -14.02 -1.96 -9.40
N ALA A 14 -13.03 -1.07 -9.24
CA ALA A 14 -12.05 -1.17 -8.16
C ALA A 14 -12.69 -1.09 -6.77
N GLU A 15 -13.67 -0.20 -6.59
CA GLU A 15 -14.38 -0.03 -5.33
C GLU A 15 -15.36 -1.19 -5.05
N GLN A 16 -16.00 -1.71 -6.09
CA GLN A 16 -17.01 -2.77 -5.96
C GLN A 16 -16.40 -4.15 -5.63
N VAL A 17 -15.17 -4.42 -6.08
CA VAL A 17 -14.57 -5.77 -6.00
C VAL A 17 -14.43 -6.28 -4.56
N TRP A 18 -14.19 -5.38 -3.60
CA TRP A 18 -14.14 -5.76 -2.18
C TRP A 18 -15.48 -6.27 -1.70
N THR A 19 -16.56 -5.52 -1.96
CA THR A 19 -17.92 -5.88 -1.56
C THR A 19 -18.37 -7.16 -2.28
N GLN A 20 -18.01 -7.34 -3.55
CA GLN A 20 -18.29 -8.57 -4.30
C GLN A 20 -17.65 -9.81 -3.69
N ILE A 21 -16.44 -9.71 -3.14
CA ILE A 21 -15.79 -10.83 -2.45
C ILE A 21 -16.49 -11.04 -1.11
N ALA A 22 -16.77 -9.96 -0.39
CA ALA A 22 -17.34 -10.03 0.94
C ALA A 22 -18.78 -10.60 0.96
N THR A 23 -19.59 -10.34 -0.08
CA THR A 23 -20.94 -10.89 -0.24
C THR A 23 -21.01 -12.17 -1.09
N SER A 24 -19.85 -12.73 -1.47
CA SER A 24 -19.79 -13.92 -2.32
C SER A 24 -20.16 -15.26 -1.69
N PRO A 25 -20.04 -15.49 -0.37
CA PRO A 25 -20.49 -16.74 0.22
C PRO A 25 -21.99 -16.90 -0.02
N ARG A 26 -22.39 -17.96 -0.71
CA ARG A 26 -23.79 -18.29 -1.00
C ARG A 26 -24.20 -19.68 -0.49
N GLY A 27 -23.45 -20.23 0.47
CA GLY A 27 -23.65 -21.58 0.98
C GLY A 27 -24.18 -21.62 2.43
N LYS A 28 -24.88 -22.70 2.78
CA LYS A 28 -25.41 -22.98 4.13
C LYS A 28 -24.33 -23.32 5.18
N VAL A 29 -23.12 -23.67 4.77
CA VAL A 29 -22.09 -24.13 5.70
C VAL A 29 -21.60 -22.95 6.52
N VAL A 30 -21.96 -22.92 7.80
CA VAL A 30 -21.53 -21.92 8.77
C VAL A 30 -20.65 -22.61 9.82
N TYR A 31 -19.52 -22.00 10.13
CA TYR A 31 -18.65 -22.38 11.22
C TYR A 31 -18.70 -21.30 12.29
N THR A 32 -19.21 -21.63 13.47
CA THR A 32 -19.24 -20.68 14.59
C THR A 32 -17.93 -20.78 15.36
N VAL A 33 -17.22 -19.66 15.51
CA VAL A 33 -15.98 -19.55 16.28
C VAL A 33 -16.06 -18.30 17.15
N ASN A 34 -15.99 -18.46 18.47
CA ASN A 34 -16.09 -17.38 19.46
C ASN A 34 -17.36 -16.53 19.29
N GLY A 35 -18.50 -17.17 19.02
CA GLY A 35 -19.78 -16.49 18.82
C GLY A 35 -19.92 -15.72 17.49
N VAL A 36 -18.94 -15.84 16.59
CA VAL A 36 -19.00 -15.27 15.23
C VAL A 36 -19.13 -16.39 14.22
N ASP A 37 -20.14 -16.28 13.37
CA ASP A 37 -20.41 -17.21 12.29
C ASP A 37 -19.51 -16.93 11.09
N TYR A 38 -18.93 -17.97 10.49
CA TYR A 38 -18.06 -17.86 9.32
C TYR A 38 -18.57 -18.75 8.18
N THR A 39 -18.60 -18.21 6.97
CA THR A 39 -19.02 -18.93 5.77
C THR A 39 -17.83 -19.14 4.82
N PRO A 40 -17.70 -20.32 4.18
CA PRO A 40 -16.63 -20.60 3.25
C PRO A 40 -16.80 -19.80 1.95
N LEU A 41 -15.68 -19.29 1.45
CA LEU A 41 -15.64 -18.59 0.17
C LEU A 41 -15.71 -19.57 -1.01
N PRO A 42 -16.29 -19.15 -2.15
CA PRO A 42 -16.32 -19.94 -3.37
C PRO A 42 -14.91 -20.15 -3.95
N ASP A 43 -14.75 -21.11 -4.86
CA ASP A 43 -13.44 -21.49 -5.41
C ASP A 43 -12.63 -20.38 -6.07
N LYS A 44 -13.33 -19.38 -6.63
CA LYS A 44 -12.70 -18.17 -7.16
C LYS A 44 -11.93 -17.37 -6.09
N TYR A 45 -12.33 -17.45 -4.82
CA TYR A 45 -11.77 -16.71 -3.69
C TYR A 45 -11.24 -17.61 -2.56
N ASN A 46 -11.09 -18.91 -2.79
CA ASN A 46 -10.75 -19.89 -1.74
C ASN A 46 -9.33 -19.77 -1.15
N THR A 47 -8.50 -18.85 -1.64
CA THR A 47 -7.18 -18.55 -1.05
C THR A 47 -6.90 -17.05 -1.00
N LYS A 48 -6.14 -16.62 0.02
CA LYS A 48 -5.66 -15.23 0.12
C LYS A 48 -4.86 -14.80 -1.13
N ARG A 49 -4.14 -15.74 -1.75
CA ARG A 49 -3.37 -15.50 -2.99
C ARG A 49 -4.29 -15.15 -4.17
N LYS A 50 -5.40 -15.87 -4.36
CA LYS A 50 -6.39 -15.57 -5.41
C LYS A 50 -7.03 -14.20 -5.19
N ILE A 51 -7.47 -13.93 -3.95
CA ILE A 51 -8.05 -12.63 -3.56
C ILE A 51 -7.05 -11.49 -3.82
N SER A 52 -5.80 -11.65 -3.37
CA SER A 52 -4.73 -10.68 -3.61
C SER A 52 -4.54 -10.40 -5.10
N ARG A 53 -4.48 -11.45 -5.94
CA ARG A 53 -4.36 -11.27 -7.40
C ARG A 53 -5.50 -10.45 -7.99
N ILE A 54 -6.73 -10.62 -7.51
CA ILE A 54 -7.89 -9.82 -7.95
C ILE A 54 -7.72 -8.36 -7.55
N PHE A 55 -7.41 -8.08 -6.28
CA PHE A 55 -7.19 -6.71 -5.81
C PHE A 55 -6.02 -6.02 -6.52
N ARG A 56 -4.92 -6.74 -6.78
CA ARG A 56 -3.72 -6.18 -7.44
C ARG A 56 -3.95 -5.75 -8.89
N ARG A 57 -5.09 -6.10 -9.52
CA ARG A 57 -5.49 -5.55 -10.82
C ARG A 57 -5.82 -4.06 -10.76
N TYR A 58 -6.24 -3.58 -9.59
CA TYR A 58 -6.69 -2.20 -9.40
C TYR A 58 -5.86 -1.46 -8.37
N TRP A 59 -5.34 -2.17 -7.36
CA TRP A 59 -4.81 -1.57 -6.13
C TRP A 59 -3.32 -1.85 -5.92
N GLY A 60 -2.64 -0.86 -5.35
CA GLY A 60 -1.27 -1.01 -4.84
C GLY A 60 -1.17 -2.06 -3.74
N LYS A 61 0.07 -2.51 -3.46
CA LYS A 61 0.35 -3.60 -2.49
C LYS A 61 -0.22 -3.28 -1.11
N GLN A 62 0.04 -2.09 -0.60
CA GLN A 62 -0.40 -1.63 0.73
C GLN A 62 -1.93 -1.62 0.88
N LEU A 63 -2.65 -1.10 -0.12
CA LEU A 63 -4.11 -1.08 -0.11
C LEU A 63 -4.68 -2.50 -0.23
N THR A 64 -4.06 -3.34 -1.05
CA THR A 64 -4.42 -4.76 -1.19
C THR A 64 -4.33 -5.50 0.15
N GLU A 65 -3.20 -5.37 0.85
CA GLU A 65 -3.00 -6.02 2.15
C GLU A 65 -3.99 -5.52 3.19
N THR A 66 -4.27 -4.22 3.20
CA THR A 66 -5.26 -3.61 4.09
C THR A 66 -6.66 -4.15 3.84
N MET A 67 -7.10 -4.20 2.58
CA MET A 67 -8.39 -4.76 2.19
C MET A 67 -8.55 -6.24 2.56
N ILE A 68 -7.51 -7.06 2.35
CA ILE A 68 -7.51 -8.47 2.73
C ILE A 68 -7.62 -8.64 4.25
N ARG A 69 -6.92 -7.80 5.02
CA ARG A 69 -7.03 -7.80 6.48
C ARG A 69 -8.45 -7.46 6.91
N ASN A 70 -9.04 -6.45 6.30
CA ASN A 70 -10.37 -5.95 6.66
C ASN A 70 -11.51 -6.90 6.23
N LEU A 71 -11.24 -7.87 5.35
CA LEU A 71 -12.15 -9.01 5.13
C LEU A 71 -12.19 -9.99 6.30
N GLN A 72 -11.28 -9.88 7.29
CA GLN A 72 -11.26 -10.72 8.49
C GLN A 72 -11.27 -12.24 8.20
N LEU A 73 -10.57 -12.63 7.13
CA LEU A 73 -10.56 -14.01 6.65
C LEU A 73 -9.93 -14.98 7.65
N ARG A 74 -10.57 -16.13 7.87
CA ARG A 74 -10.05 -17.23 8.70
C ARG A 74 -9.97 -18.54 7.93
N LEU A 75 -8.98 -19.37 8.26
CA LEU A 75 -8.88 -20.72 7.72
C LEU A 75 -9.54 -21.69 8.71
N LEU A 76 -10.65 -22.31 8.31
CA LEU A 76 -11.44 -23.22 9.15
C LEU A 76 -11.63 -24.53 8.39
N LYS A 77 -11.23 -25.65 9.00
CA LYS A 77 -11.32 -27.01 8.39
C LYS A 77 -10.78 -27.05 6.95
N GLY A 78 -9.63 -26.39 6.72
CA GLY A 78 -8.98 -26.32 5.41
C GLY A 78 -9.65 -25.38 4.39
N LYS A 79 -10.76 -24.71 4.73
CA LYS A 79 -11.46 -23.77 3.86
C LYS A 79 -11.24 -22.33 4.32
N LEU A 80 -11.05 -21.41 3.38
CA LEU A 80 -10.97 -19.99 3.68
C LEU A 80 -12.38 -19.43 3.84
N CYS A 81 -12.64 -18.86 5.01
CA CYS A 81 -13.95 -18.38 5.41
C CYS A 81 -13.91 -16.88 5.72
N ILE A 82 -15.07 -16.24 5.61
CA ILE A 82 -15.32 -14.84 5.93
C ILE A 82 -16.42 -14.77 6.99
N PRO A 83 -16.39 -13.82 7.94
CA PRO A 83 -17.48 -13.67 8.91
C PRO A 83 -18.81 -13.38 8.20
N CYS A 84 -19.86 -14.06 8.66
CA CYS A 84 -21.23 -13.82 8.29
C CYS A 84 -21.70 -12.54 8.99
N GLY A 85 -22.17 -11.57 8.23
CA GLY A 85 -22.63 -10.31 8.78
C GLY A 85 -23.15 -9.38 7.70
N THR A 86 -23.99 -8.43 8.11
CA THR A 86 -24.46 -7.37 7.25
C THR A 86 -23.32 -6.38 7.01
N ILE A 87 -22.83 -6.33 5.78
CA ILE A 87 -21.87 -5.32 5.37
C ILE A 87 -22.62 -4.00 5.28
N SER A 88 -22.19 -3.00 6.05
CA SER A 88 -22.76 -1.65 5.96
C SER A 88 -22.69 -1.15 4.52
N SER A 89 -23.77 -0.56 4.02
CA SER A 89 -23.81 0.01 2.68
C SER A 89 -22.69 1.05 2.53
N VAL A 90 -21.71 0.72 1.68
CA VAL A 90 -20.54 1.55 1.39
C VAL A 90 -20.66 2.12 -0.02
N PRO A 91 -20.25 3.39 -0.23
CA PRO A 91 -20.30 4.00 -1.54
C PRO A 91 -19.30 3.31 -2.49
N CYS A 92 -19.83 2.75 -3.58
CA CYS A 92 -19.08 1.95 -4.56
C CYS A 92 -19.19 2.47 -6.00
N SER A 93 -20.24 3.25 -6.32
CA SER A 93 -20.49 3.74 -7.68
C SER A 93 -19.97 5.15 -7.84
N VAL A 94 -19.28 5.44 -8.94
CA VAL A 94 -18.83 6.80 -9.24
C VAL A 94 -19.95 7.58 -9.92
N GLN A 95 -20.38 8.70 -9.33
CA GLN A 95 -21.35 9.61 -9.96
C GLN A 95 -20.64 10.60 -10.88
N SER A 96 -19.68 11.35 -10.34
CA SER A 96 -18.89 12.36 -11.04
C SER A 96 -17.40 12.16 -10.81
N LEU A 97 -16.60 12.62 -11.76
CA LEU A 97 -15.15 12.48 -11.76
C LEU A 97 -14.51 13.73 -12.36
N GLN A 98 -13.44 14.21 -11.74
CA GLN A 98 -12.64 15.34 -12.19
C GLN A 98 -11.16 14.97 -12.11
N VAL A 99 -10.41 15.21 -13.19
CA VAL A 99 -8.95 15.04 -13.19
C VAL A 99 -8.33 16.31 -12.62
N LYS A 100 -7.64 16.18 -11.49
CA LYS A 100 -6.93 17.27 -10.81
C LYS A 100 -5.52 17.47 -11.37
N ALA A 101 -4.84 16.38 -11.69
CA ALA A 101 -3.49 16.42 -12.26
C ALA A 101 -3.31 15.31 -13.30
N ASN A 102 -2.68 15.68 -14.41
CA ASN A 102 -2.43 14.81 -15.55
C ASN A 102 -0.94 14.78 -15.87
N LEU A 103 -0.23 13.77 -15.37
CA LEU A 103 1.20 13.53 -15.63
C LEU A 103 1.37 12.22 -16.40
N PRO A 104 2.42 12.03 -17.23
CA PRO A 104 2.54 10.90 -18.15
C PRO A 104 2.33 9.51 -17.54
N ASN A 105 2.78 9.31 -16.31
CA ASN A 105 2.66 8.04 -15.57
C ASN A 105 1.83 8.15 -14.29
N GLN A 106 1.20 9.31 -14.05
CA GLN A 106 0.43 9.56 -12.84
C GLN A 106 -0.80 10.41 -13.13
N ARG A 107 -1.95 9.99 -12.60
CA ARG A 107 -3.17 10.80 -12.60
C ARG A 107 -3.62 11.02 -11.17
N THR A 108 -4.04 12.25 -10.88
CA THR A 108 -4.74 12.57 -9.63
C THR A 108 -6.19 12.85 -9.97
N ILE A 109 -7.10 12.09 -9.40
CA ILE A 109 -8.51 12.11 -9.75
C ILE A 109 -9.34 12.35 -8.50
N ALA A 110 -10.21 13.34 -8.53
CA ALA A 110 -11.28 13.49 -7.54
C ALA A 110 -12.54 12.82 -8.07
N ALA A 111 -13.15 11.94 -7.29
CA ALA A 111 -14.41 11.31 -7.65
C ALA A 111 -15.43 11.45 -6.52
N THR A 112 -16.69 11.64 -6.90
CA THR A 112 -17.82 11.56 -5.97
C THR A 112 -18.40 10.16 -6.05
N LEU A 113 -18.21 9.39 -4.98
CA LEU A 113 -18.77 8.06 -4.83
C LEU A 113 -20.16 8.12 -4.20
N VAL A 114 -21.02 7.21 -4.62
CA VAL A 114 -22.39 7.05 -4.14
C VAL A 114 -22.67 5.57 -3.87
N GLY A 115 -23.44 5.29 -2.83
CA GLY A 115 -23.96 3.96 -2.53
C GLY A 115 -24.84 4.01 -1.28
N GLY A 116 -26.00 3.36 -1.36
CA GLY A 116 -27.09 3.63 -0.43
C GLY A 116 -27.46 5.11 -0.45
N GLU A 117 -27.63 5.69 0.75
CA GLU A 117 -27.98 7.10 0.95
C GLU A 117 -26.76 8.03 1.09
N LYS A 118 -25.53 7.48 1.00
CA LYS A 118 -24.30 8.23 1.28
C LYS A 118 -23.61 8.68 0.01
N LYS A 119 -23.17 9.94 0.02
CA LYS A 119 -22.28 10.55 -0.98
C LYS A 119 -20.94 10.88 -0.32
N THR A 120 -19.84 10.54 -0.97
CA THR A 120 -18.50 10.77 -0.43
C THR A 120 -17.55 11.22 -1.53
N LYS A 121 -16.85 12.34 -1.29
CA LYS A 121 -15.78 12.80 -2.19
C LYS A 121 -14.47 12.11 -1.81
N VAL A 122 -13.81 11.50 -2.79
CA VAL A 122 -12.58 10.75 -2.60
C VAL A 122 -11.56 11.14 -3.67
N ASP A 123 -10.33 11.35 -3.24
CA ASP A 123 -9.19 11.65 -4.09
C ASP A 123 -8.34 10.39 -4.29
N TYR A 124 -8.04 10.08 -5.54
CA TYR A 124 -7.27 8.94 -5.97
C TYR A 124 -5.96 9.38 -6.61
N ARG A 125 -4.88 8.65 -6.29
CA ARG A 125 -3.61 8.74 -7.02
C ARG A 125 -3.41 7.45 -7.80
N LEU A 126 -3.49 7.55 -9.12
CA LEU A 126 -3.28 6.45 -10.04
C LEU A 126 -1.87 6.55 -10.59
N ILE A 127 -1.15 5.43 -10.62
CA ILE A 127 0.20 5.34 -11.15
C ILE A 127 0.24 4.21 -12.19
N ARG A 128 0.97 4.43 -13.27
CA ARG A 128 1.22 3.45 -14.33
C ARG A 128 2.73 3.18 -14.41
N SER A 129 3.14 1.91 -14.47
CA SER A 129 4.56 1.51 -14.49
C SER A 129 5.05 1.18 -15.90
N GLY A 130 4.79 2.09 -16.85
CA GLY A 130 5.15 1.94 -18.26
C GLY A 130 3.98 2.23 -19.19
N GLU A 131 4.25 2.70 -20.40
CA GLU A 131 3.23 3.28 -21.29
C GLU A 131 2.10 2.29 -21.66
N THR A 132 2.42 1.00 -21.74
CA THR A 132 1.46 -0.07 -22.08
C THR A 132 0.75 -0.68 -20.87
N GLN A 133 1.16 -0.34 -19.64
CA GLN A 133 0.56 -0.93 -18.44
C GLN A 133 -0.75 -0.25 -18.03
N SER A 134 -1.61 -0.96 -17.34
CA SER A 134 -2.81 -0.39 -16.74
C SER A 134 -2.46 0.52 -15.55
N PHE A 135 -3.27 1.55 -15.34
CA PHE A 135 -3.19 2.35 -14.13
C PHE A 135 -3.51 1.50 -12.88
N THR A 136 -2.83 1.80 -11.78
CA THR A 136 -3.05 1.19 -10.47
C THR A 136 -3.29 2.29 -9.44
N ILE A 137 -4.28 2.12 -8.58
CA ILE A 137 -4.60 3.03 -7.48
C ILE A 137 -3.60 2.81 -6.35
N MET A 138 -2.73 3.80 -6.14
CA MET A 138 -1.67 3.76 -5.15
C MET A 138 -2.05 4.48 -3.86
N LYS A 139 -2.90 5.51 -3.95
CA LYS A 139 -3.45 6.21 -2.78
C LYS A 139 -4.94 6.52 -3.00
N ARG A 140 -5.66 6.54 -1.88
CA ARG A 140 -7.07 6.89 -1.75
C ARG A 140 -7.23 7.74 -0.49
N SER A 141 -7.97 8.84 -0.53
CA SER A 141 -8.30 9.61 0.68
C SER A 141 -9.49 8.99 1.45
N GLY A 142 -9.76 9.49 2.67
CA GLY A 142 -10.91 9.07 3.47
C GLY A 142 -10.91 7.57 3.82
N ARG A 143 -9.74 7.01 4.13
CA ARG A 143 -9.59 5.57 4.40
C ARG A 143 -10.02 5.21 5.81
N GLU A 144 -9.93 6.15 6.73
CA GLU A 144 -10.16 6.00 8.15
C GLU A 144 -11.65 5.77 8.44
N LEU A 145 -12.50 6.42 7.63
CA LEU A 145 -13.96 6.36 7.70
C LEU A 145 -14.54 5.13 6.95
N ASP A 146 -13.75 4.48 6.11
CA ASP A 146 -14.20 3.36 5.27
C ASP A 146 -13.65 2.04 5.80
N VAL A 147 -14.54 1.12 6.18
CA VAL A 147 -14.18 -0.19 6.75
C VAL A 147 -13.25 -0.98 5.82
N ARG A 148 -13.34 -0.77 4.49
CA ARG A 148 -12.53 -1.48 3.50
C ARG A 148 -11.05 -1.08 3.53
N TYR A 149 -10.77 0.18 3.87
CA TYR A 149 -9.44 0.78 3.77
C TYR A 149 -8.86 1.20 5.11
N ARG A 150 -9.61 1.01 6.20
CA ARG A 150 -9.18 1.40 7.54
C ARG A 150 -7.82 0.78 7.86
N PRO A 151 -6.81 1.59 8.22
CA PRO A 151 -5.51 1.08 8.63
C PRO A 151 -5.65 0.27 9.92
N PRO A 152 -4.71 -0.64 10.20
CA PRO A 152 -4.72 -1.36 11.47
C PRO A 152 -4.54 -0.32 12.59
N VAL A 153 -5.41 -0.37 13.60
CA VAL A 153 -5.16 0.36 14.84
C VAL A 153 -3.92 -0.29 15.44
N ALA A 154 -2.80 0.44 15.46
CA ALA A 154 -1.62 -0.03 16.17
C ALA A 154 -2.05 -0.28 17.64
N PRO A 155 -1.66 -1.41 18.25
CA PRO A 155 -1.80 -1.53 19.70
C PRO A 155 -1.14 -0.30 20.31
N LYS A 156 -1.83 0.39 21.22
CA LYS A 156 -1.29 1.56 21.92
C LYS A 156 0.05 1.16 22.53
N THR A 157 1.14 1.49 21.86
CA THR A 157 2.46 1.45 22.47
C THR A 157 2.37 2.36 23.68
N ALA A 158 2.69 1.82 24.85
CA ALA A 158 2.87 2.59 26.07
C ALA A 158 3.69 3.87 25.76
N PRO A 159 3.40 5.01 26.42
CA PRO A 159 4.03 6.28 26.11
C PRO A 159 5.55 6.11 26.10
N THR A 160 6.16 6.42 24.96
CA THR A 160 7.60 6.46 24.79
C THR A 160 8.16 7.34 25.90
N ALA A 161 8.94 6.74 26.81
CA ALA A 161 9.63 7.47 27.86
C ALA A 161 10.40 8.63 27.22
N VAL A 162 10.09 9.84 27.66
CA VAL A 162 10.74 11.08 27.23
C VAL A 162 12.24 10.91 27.43
N ALA A 163 13.00 10.88 26.32
CA ALA A 163 14.45 10.95 26.38
C ALA A 163 14.83 12.27 27.08
N LYS A 164 15.44 12.16 28.25
CA LYS A 164 16.02 13.30 28.98
C LYS A 164 17.00 14.03 28.06
N PRO A 165 16.95 15.36 27.94
CA PRO A 165 17.91 16.10 27.15
C PRO A 165 19.29 16.01 27.82
N VAL A 166 20.28 15.56 27.04
CA VAL A 166 21.69 15.55 27.43
C VAL A 166 22.16 17.00 27.61
N ALA A 167 22.61 17.33 28.81
CA ALA A 167 23.18 18.62 29.14
C ALA A 167 24.49 18.87 28.35
N LYS A 168 24.56 20.00 27.65
CA LYS A 168 25.80 20.54 27.09
C LYS A 168 26.67 21.09 28.24
N PRO A 169 27.99 20.84 28.28
CA PRO A 169 28.85 21.50 29.25
C PRO A 169 29.12 22.95 28.86
N ALA A 170 29.16 23.80 29.88
CA ALA A 170 29.28 25.24 29.83
C ALA A 170 30.67 25.73 29.35
N ALA A 171 30.64 26.91 28.73
CA ALA A 171 31.80 27.67 28.26
C ALA A 171 32.72 28.14 29.41
N LYS A 172 34.04 28.11 29.18
CA LYS A 172 35.05 28.88 29.91
C LYS A 172 35.96 29.65 28.93
N LYS A 173 36.46 30.77 29.43
CA LYS A 173 36.90 32.02 28.76
C LYS A 173 38.23 31.97 27.97
N ALA A 174 38.43 32.99 27.13
CA ALA A 174 39.61 33.40 26.34
C ALA A 174 40.86 33.71 27.21
N ALA A 175 42.13 33.87 26.78
CA ALA A 175 42.96 33.99 25.53
C ALA A 175 44.45 33.68 25.95
N PRO A 176 45.57 33.96 25.21
CA PRO A 176 45.83 34.39 23.82
C PRO A 176 46.90 33.54 23.05
N LYS A 177 47.17 33.90 21.78
CA LYS A 177 48.11 33.26 20.80
C LYS A 177 49.61 33.48 21.13
N PRO A 178 50.55 32.75 20.49
CA PRO A 178 51.24 33.35 19.33
C PRO A 178 51.60 32.39 18.16
N LEU A 179 51.54 33.00 16.96
CA LEU A 179 52.39 32.89 15.74
C LEU A 179 53.12 31.58 15.38
N LEU A 180 52.83 31.03 14.19
CA LEU A 180 53.77 30.89 13.07
C LEU A 180 53.08 30.26 11.83
N ASN A 181 52.98 31.05 10.76
CA ASN A 181 52.86 30.58 9.37
C ASN A 181 54.31 30.45 8.83
N PRO A 182 54.63 29.60 7.80
CA PRO A 182 54.02 29.75 6.48
C PRO A 182 53.83 28.48 5.61
N ALA A 183 52.93 28.65 4.64
CA ALA A 183 52.94 28.17 3.25
C ALA A 183 53.40 26.73 2.92
N VAL A 184 52.55 25.99 2.18
CA VAL A 184 52.79 25.56 0.78
C VAL A 184 51.54 24.79 0.26
N LYS A 185 51.04 25.23 -0.90
CA LYS A 185 50.20 24.53 -1.88
C LYS A 185 51.07 24.40 -3.17
N PRO A 186 50.76 23.65 -4.24
CA PRO A 186 49.70 22.66 -4.49
C PRO A 186 50.18 21.41 -5.34
N GLU A 187 49.22 20.62 -5.83
CA GLU A 187 49.25 19.70 -7.00
C GLU A 187 50.00 18.34 -6.94
N ALA A 188 49.29 17.25 -7.28
CA ALA A 188 49.44 16.58 -8.60
C ALA A 188 48.52 15.34 -8.78
N ARG A 189 47.94 15.26 -9.99
CA ARG A 189 47.27 14.12 -10.63
C ARG A 189 48.11 12.82 -10.63
N SER A 190 47.46 11.64 -10.58
CA SER A 190 47.32 10.74 -11.76
C SER A 190 46.89 9.29 -11.48
N LYS A 191 45.93 8.86 -12.31
CA LYS A 191 45.85 7.60 -13.10
C LYS A 191 45.59 6.24 -12.41
N ARG A 192 44.37 5.75 -12.68
CA ARG A 192 44.02 4.48 -13.38
C ARG A 192 45.11 3.40 -13.48
N LYS A 193 44.74 2.15 -13.13
CA LYS A 193 44.87 1.01 -14.05
C LYS A 193 43.99 -0.18 -13.67
N SER A 194 43.44 -0.76 -14.73
CA SER A 194 42.69 -2.00 -14.86
C SER A 194 43.60 -3.24 -14.94
N LYS A 195 43.07 -4.40 -14.57
CA LYS A 195 43.35 -5.77 -15.07
C LYS A 195 42.48 -6.72 -14.21
N GLY A 196 41.68 -7.67 -14.70
CA GLY A 196 41.63 -8.34 -15.98
C GLY A 196 42.10 -9.80 -15.84
N LYS A 197 41.18 -10.75 -16.15
CA LYS A 197 41.35 -12.22 -16.31
C LYS A 197 41.46 -13.02 -15.00
N GLY A 198 40.93 -14.24 -14.87
CA GLY A 198 40.28 -15.16 -15.82
C GLY A 198 39.99 -16.50 -15.13
N LYS A 199 39.03 -17.22 -15.70
CA LYS A 199 38.50 -18.57 -15.40
C LYS A 199 39.51 -19.61 -14.89
N GLN A 200 39.03 -20.56 -14.06
CA GLN A 200 39.03 -21.99 -14.44
C GLN A 200 38.07 -22.82 -13.56
N LYS A 201 37.28 -23.67 -14.24
CA LYS A 201 36.49 -24.77 -13.69
C LYS A 201 37.43 -25.96 -13.43
N LEU A 202 37.17 -26.74 -12.38
CA LEU A 202 37.57 -28.14 -12.33
C LEU A 202 36.42 -29.01 -11.79
N LEU A 203 36.10 -30.03 -12.57
CA LEU A 203 35.19 -31.13 -12.31
C LEU A 203 35.99 -32.39 -12.68
N LYS A 204 35.93 -33.42 -11.82
CA LYS A 204 36.07 -34.89 -12.03
C LYS A 204 36.81 -35.53 -10.85
N THR A 205 36.12 -36.32 -10.01
CA THR A 205 36.02 -37.83 -9.99
C THR A 205 37.33 -38.53 -9.61
N PRO A 206 37.30 -39.69 -8.93
CA PRO A 206 36.67 -40.95 -9.39
C PRO A 206 35.33 -41.29 -8.73
#